data_AF-U2TDS7-F1
#
_entry.id   AF-U2TDS7-F1
#
_cell.length_a   1.000
_cell.length_b   1.000
_cell.length_c   1.000
_cell.angle_alpha   90.00
_cell.angle_beta   90.00
_cell.angle_gamma   90.00
#
_symmetry.space_group_name_H-M   'P 1'
#
loop_
_entity.id
_entity.type
_entity.pdbx_description
1 polymer ?
#
loop_
_entity_poly.entity_id
_entity_poly.type
_entity_poly.pdbx_seq_one_letter_code
_entity_poly.pdbx_strand_id
1 'polypeptide(L)'
;MSLVQLSYRCPTCGGALQFVEGKAVEIVDGKIDMDSTKPRYECETCGVAYRELLGSKYFESFPIPKREKKLLRTGDIPPMKLKRDAEGKCDCPRCGDRMDFVEGQPVRIIDGKPDMENVKDHFRCPHCHSVFRRIASTDYFQWSEK
;
A
#
# COMPACT_ATOMS: atom_id res chain seq x y z
N MET A 1 -36.27 5.19 -4.61
CA MET A 1 -35.97 4.25 -3.51
C MET A 1 -34.49 4.37 -3.20
N SER A 2 -34.11 5.19 -2.21
CA SER A 2 -32.71 5.32 -1.80
C SER A 2 -32.31 4.07 -1.02
N LEU A 3 -31.37 3.31 -1.57
CA LEU A 3 -30.73 2.21 -0.88
C LEU A 3 -29.93 2.80 0.29
N VAL A 4 -30.38 2.56 1.51
CA VAL A 4 -29.61 2.85 2.72
C VAL A 4 -28.41 1.91 2.71
N GLN A 5 -27.24 2.41 2.33
CA GLN A 5 -25.99 1.67 2.46
C GLN A 5 -25.66 1.61 3.95
N LEU A 6 -26.10 0.53 4.61
CA LEU A 6 -25.75 0.22 5.99
C LEU A 6 -24.22 0.07 6.08
N SER A 7 -23.56 1.13 6.52
CA SER A 7 -22.14 1.11 6.82
C SER A 7 -21.96 0.45 8.18
N TYR A 8 -21.63 -0.85 8.17
CA TYR A 8 -21.23 -1.57 9.37
C TYR A 8 -19.98 -0.90 9.95
N ARG A 9 -19.98 -0.63 11.26
CA ARG A 9 -18.85 -0.01 11.95
C ARG A 9 -18.06 -1.04 12.74
N CYS A 10 -16.75 -0.89 12.73
CA CYS A 10 -15.81 -1.74 13.46
C CYS A 10 -16.04 -1.57 14.98
N PRO A 11 -16.36 -2.65 15.71
CA PRO A 11 -16.50 -2.62 17.16
C PRO A 11 -15.22 -2.20 17.89
N THR A 12 -14.04 -2.42 17.30
CA THR A 12 -12.75 -2.14 17.94
C THR A 12 -12.31 -0.69 17.79
N CYS A 13 -12.54 -0.05 16.63
CA CYS A 13 -12.03 1.30 16.35
C CYS A 13 -13.06 2.29 15.79
N GLY A 14 -14.32 1.86 15.59
CA GLY A 14 -15.39 2.70 15.04
C GLY A 14 -15.29 3.01 13.54
N GLY A 15 -14.25 2.54 12.86
CA GLY A 15 -14.03 2.72 11.42
C GLY A 15 -15.06 1.97 10.57
N ALA A 16 -15.14 2.28 9.27
CA ALA A 16 -16.03 1.56 8.36
C ALA A 16 -15.52 0.14 8.11
N LEU A 17 -16.43 -0.84 8.11
CA LEU A 17 -16.16 -2.21 7.73
C LEU A 17 -16.47 -2.42 6.25
N GLN A 18 -15.56 -3.09 5.55
CA GLN A 18 -15.78 -3.55 4.19
C GLN A 18 -16.20 -5.01 4.20
N PHE A 19 -17.27 -5.34 3.49
CA PHE A 19 -17.67 -6.73 3.28
C PHE A 19 -16.80 -7.35 2.19
N VAL A 20 -16.18 -8.49 2.50
CA VAL A 20 -15.39 -9.29 1.58
C VAL A 20 -16.12 -10.61 1.36
N GLU A 21 -16.56 -10.83 0.12
CA GLU A 21 -17.16 -12.10 -0.29
C GLU A 21 -16.14 -13.24 -0.16
N GLY A 22 -16.64 -14.41 0.26
CA GLY A 22 -15.84 -15.63 0.31
C GLY A 22 -15.41 -16.04 -1.11
N LYS A 23 -14.13 -16.39 -1.27
CA LYS A 23 -13.61 -16.85 -2.55
C LYS A 23 -13.93 -18.32 -2.80
N ALA A 24 -13.82 -18.76 -4.07
CA ALA A 24 -13.80 -20.18 -4.38
C ALA A 24 -12.60 -20.85 -3.69
N VAL A 25 -12.71 -22.15 -3.42
CA VAL A 25 -11.64 -22.93 -2.79
C VAL A 25 -10.40 -22.91 -3.70
N GLU A 26 -9.30 -22.38 -3.19
CA GLU A 26 -8.01 -22.36 -3.88
C GLU A 26 -6.96 -23.15 -3.08
N ILE A 27 -6.01 -23.76 -3.78
CA ILE A 27 -4.86 -24.42 -3.18
C ILE A 27 -3.74 -23.37 -3.09
N VAL A 28 -3.40 -22.97 -1.87
CA VAL A 28 -2.28 -22.06 -1.59
C VAL A 28 -1.17 -22.87 -0.93
N ASP A 29 0.02 -22.90 -1.53
CA ASP A 29 1.20 -23.63 -1.02
C ASP A 29 0.95 -25.11 -0.71
N GLY A 30 0.14 -25.79 -1.54
CA GLY A 30 -0.18 -27.21 -1.38
C GLY A 30 -1.17 -27.53 -0.26
N LYS A 31 -1.73 -26.50 0.40
CA LYS A 31 -2.82 -26.64 1.38
C LYS A 31 -4.10 -26.02 0.83
N ILE A 32 -5.23 -26.65 1.14
CA ILE A 32 -6.54 -26.11 0.79
C ILE A 32 -6.80 -24.93 1.72
N ASP A 33 -6.90 -23.72 1.18
CA ASP A 33 -7.27 -22.54 1.95
C ASP A 33 -8.80 -22.50 2.14
N MET A 34 -9.26 -23.02 3.27
CA MET A 34 -10.66 -22.98 3.68
C MET A 34 -11.04 -21.62 4.31
N ASP A 35 -10.06 -20.81 4.74
CA ASP A 35 -10.33 -19.58 5.49
C ASP A 35 -10.73 -18.41 4.59
N SER A 36 -10.20 -18.36 3.36
CA SER A 36 -10.59 -17.35 2.36
C SER A 36 -11.95 -17.62 1.70
N THR A 37 -12.55 -18.80 1.92
CA THR A 37 -13.83 -19.18 1.32
C THR A 37 -15.05 -18.65 2.05
N LYS A 38 -14.87 -18.18 3.29
CA LYS A 38 -15.97 -17.68 4.12
C LYS A 38 -16.09 -16.16 4.01
N PRO A 39 -17.30 -15.61 3.85
CA PRO A 39 -17.50 -14.17 3.85
C PRO A 39 -17.10 -13.56 5.20
N ARG A 40 -16.55 -12.35 5.15
CA ARG A 40 -16.05 -11.65 6.35
C ARG A 40 -16.12 -10.14 6.17
N TYR A 41 -16.11 -9.43 7.29
CA TYR A 41 -16.00 -7.97 7.33
C TYR A 41 -14.58 -7.58 7.72
N GLU A 42 -13.90 -6.81 6.88
CA GLU A 42 -12.52 -6.35 7.10
C GLU A 42 -12.52 -4.87 7.53
N CYS A 43 -11.80 -4.54 8.60
CA CYS A 43 -11.52 -3.15 8.99
C CYS A 43 -10.10 -2.76 8.55
N GLU A 44 -10.00 -1.87 7.56
CA GLU A 44 -8.70 -1.35 7.10
C GLU A 44 -8.03 -0.43 8.14
N THR A 45 -8.81 0.20 9.02
CA THR A 45 -8.30 1.15 10.03
C THR A 45 -7.50 0.47 11.12
N CYS A 46 -8.01 -0.63 11.68
CA CYS A 46 -7.35 -1.34 12.78
C CYS A 46 -6.80 -2.73 12.39
N GLY A 47 -7.01 -3.17 11.15
CA GLY A 47 -6.49 -4.44 10.64
C GLY A 47 -7.15 -5.67 11.27
N VAL A 48 -8.40 -5.56 11.72
CA VAL A 48 -9.18 -6.67 12.30
C VAL A 48 -10.28 -7.08 11.32
N ALA A 49 -10.48 -8.38 11.16
CA ALA A 49 -11.59 -8.94 10.42
C ALA A 49 -12.56 -9.66 11.35
N TYR A 50 -13.84 -9.68 10.96
CA TYR A 50 -14.93 -10.35 11.66
C TYR A 50 -15.58 -11.37 10.73
N ARG A 51 -15.71 -12.61 11.16
CA ARG A 51 -16.36 -13.69 10.41
C ARG A 51 -17.49 -14.28 11.22
N GLU A 52 -18.61 -14.58 10.56
CA GLU A 52 -19.74 -15.20 11.23
C GLU A 52 -19.48 -16.68 11.50
N LEU A 53 -19.83 -17.11 12.71
CA LEU A 53 -19.74 -18.50 13.14
C LEU A 53 -20.99 -19.26 12.69
N LEU A 54 -20.88 -20.04 11.61
CA LEU A 54 -21.87 -21.05 11.20
C LEU A 54 -23.33 -20.53 11.09
N GLY A 55 -23.54 -19.28 10.66
CA GLY A 55 -24.88 -18.70 10.51
C GLY A 55 -25.57 -18.35 11.83
N SER A 56 -24.82 -18.32 12.94
CA SER A 56 -25.35 -18.07 14.29
C SER A 56 -25.57 -16.58 14.61
N LYS A 57 -25.23 -15.67 13.71
CA LYS A 57 -25.13 -14.21 13.93
C LYS A 57 -24.08 -13.77 14.96
N TYR A 58 -23.29 -14.70 15.50
CA TYR A 58 -22.11 -14.40 16.31
C TYR A 58 -20.88 -14.30 15.42
N PHE A 59 -20.00 -13.35 15.74
CA PHE A 59 -18.80 -13.06 14.97
C PHE A 59 -17.55 -13.34 15.79
N GLU A 60 -16.60 -14.05 15.19
CA GLU A 60 -15.24 -14.15 15.70
C GLU A 60 -14.37 -13.05 15.07
N SER A 61 -13.41 -12.51 15.83
CA SER A 61 -12.46 -11.50 15.35
C SER A 61 -11.06 -12.08 15.20
N PHE A 62 -10.38 -11.77 14.10
CA PHE A 62 -9.00 -12.19 13.83
C PHE A 62 -8.21 -11.07 13.14
N PRO A 63 -6.89 -11.02 13.34
CA PRO A 63 -6.04 -10.05 12.64
C PRO A 63 -6.01 -10.36 11.14
N ILE A 64 -6.13 -9.31 10.31
CA ILE A 64 -5.94 -9.42 8.88
C ILE A 64 -4.43 -9.59 8.64
N PRO A 65 -3.97 -10.71 8.04
CA PRO A 65 -2.59 -10.80 7.61
C PRO A 65 -2.34 -9.67 6.62
N LYS A 66 -1.33 -8.82 6.87
CA LYS A 66 -0.98 -7.72 5.98
C LYS A 66 -0.84 -8.29 4.57
N ARG A 67 -1.74 -7.92 3.66
CA ARG A 67 -1.64 -8.35 2.26
C ARG A 67 -0.30 -7.83 1.76
N GLU A 68 0.61 -8.75 1.46
CA GLU A 68 1.85 -8.38 0.79
C GLU A 68 1.46 -7.72 -0.53
N LYS A 69 1.63 -6.40 -0.59
CA LYS A 69 1.37 -5.65 -1.81
C LYS A 69 2.35 -6.19 -2.85
N LYS A 70 1.81 -6.82 -3.90
CA LYS A 70 2.63 -7.39 -4.98
C LYS A 70 3.55 -6.29 -5.50
N LEU A 71 4.86 -6.51 -5.35
CA LEU A 71 5.86 -5.62 -5.88
C LEU A 71 5.74 -5.63 -7.41
N LEU A 72 5.39 -4.50 -8.01
CA LEU A 72 5.45 -4.37 -9.45
C LEU A 72 6.91 -4.53 -9.92
N ARG A 73 7.10 -5.26 -11.03
CA ARG A 73 8.41 -5.35 -11.67
C ARG A 73 8.70 -4.02 -12.33
N THR A 74 9.98 -3.65 -12.36
CA THR A 74 10.28 -2.25 -12.64
C THR A 74 10.16 -1.83 -14.10
N GLY A 75 10.19 -2.79 -15.02
CA GLY A 75 9.88 -2.55 -16.43
C GLY A 75 8.40 -2.23 -16.69
N ASP A 76 7.53 -2.52 -15.73
CA ASP A 76 6.08 -2.32 -15.87
C ASP A 76 5.61 -0.97 -15.31
N ILE A 77 6.52 -0.14 -14.77
CA ILE A 77 6.18 1.15 -14.18
C ILE A 77 6.47 2.26 -15.21
N PRO A 78 5.46 2.82 -15.89
CA PRO A 78 5.66 3.92 -16.81
C PRO A 78 6.07 5.20 -16.07
N PRO A 79 6.74 6.15 -16.74
CA PRO A 79 6.93 7.49 -16.20
C PRO A 79 5.60 8.09 -15.74
N MET A 80 5.55 8.58 -14.51
CA MET A 80 4.30 9.05 -13.91
C MET A 80 4.49 10.33 -13.11
N LYS A 81 3.40 11.09 -12.97
CA LYS A 81 3.38 12.30 -12.14
C LYS A 81 3.16 11.90 -10.69
N LEU A 82 4.21 11.95 -9.89
CA LEU A 82 4.12 11.77 -8.44
C LEU A 82 3.81 13.12 -7.78
N LYS A 83 2.72 13.19 -7.02
CA LYS A 83 2.32 14.37 -6.27
C LYS A 83 2.41 14.10 -4.77
N ARG A 84 2.86 15.12 -4.04
CA ARG A 84 2.87 15.12 -2.57
C ARG A 84 1.45 15.38 -2.05
N ASP A 85 1.08 14.69 -0.98
CA ASP A 85 -0.09 15.02 -0.17
C ASP A 85 0.22 16.15 0.83
N ALA A 86 -0.73 16.45 1.72
CA ALA A 86 -0.60 17.50 2.74
C ALA A 86 0.53 17.24 3.75
N GLU A 87 1.02 16.00 3.84
CA GLU A 87 2.10 15.56 4.72
C GLU A 87 3.45 15.51 3.99
N GLY A 88 3.50 15.89 2.71
CA GLY A 88 4.70 15.86 1.89
C GLY A 88 5.05 14.47 1.34
N LYS A 89 4.17 13.47 1.49
CA LYS A 89 4.40 12.07 1.12
C LYS A 89 3.63 11.69 -0.14
N CYS A 90 3.99 10.56 -0.74
CA CYS A 90 3.23 9.98 -1.84
C CYS A 90 3.25 8.45 -1.79
N ASP A 91 2.31 7.80 -2.47
CA ASP A 91 2.26 6.34 -2.52
C ASP A 91 3.27 5.80 -3.54
N CYS A 92 3.99 4.75 -3.13
CA CYS A 92 4.96 4.08 -3.97
C CYS A 92 4.27 3.33 -5.10
N PRO A 93 4.57 3.64 -6.37
CA PRO A 93 4.02 2.89 -7.50
C PRO A 93 4.40 1.41 -7.46
N ARG A 94 5.57 1.08 -6.87
CA ARG A 94 6.11 -0.27 -6.86
C ARG A 94 5.51 -1.15 -5.79
N CYS A 95 5.40 -0.65 -4.56
CA CYS A 95 4.95 -1.44 -3.40
C CYS A 95 3.68 -0.89 -2.73
N GLY A 96 3.17 0.25 -3.17
CA GLY A 96 2.02 0.94 -2.59
C GLY A 96 2.24 1.47 -1.16
N ASP A 97 3.48 1.49 -0.65
CA ASP A 97 3.79 2.06 0.67
C ASP A 97 4.10 3.56 0.57
N ARG A 98 4.12 4.28 1.69
CA ARG A 98 4.43 5.71 1.71
C ARG A 98 5.90 5.97 1.37
N MET A 99 6.14 6.89 0.46
CA MET A 99 7.46 7.37 0.07
C MET A 99 7.73 8.76 0.62
N ASP A 100 9.01 9.01 0.87
CA ASP A 100 9.53 10.31 1.29
C ASP A 100 10.02 11.09 0.06
N PHE A 101 9.77 12.40 0.07
CA PHE A 101 10.32 13.32 -0.91
C PHE A 101 11.63 13.91 -0.41
N VAL A 102 12.67 13.78 -1.21
CA VAL A 102 13.97 14.39 -0.95
C VAL A 102 14.11 15.60 -1.87
N GLU A 103 14.15 16.78 -1.27
CA GLU A 103 14.44 18.02 -1.98
C GLU A 103 15.90 18.06 -2.43
N GLY A 104 16.10 18.47 -3.69
CA GLY A 104 17.42 18.61 -4.27
C GLY A 104 18.26 19.65 -3.52
N GLN A 105 19.44 19.24 -3.07
CA GLN A 105 20.40 20.12 -2.40
C GLN A 105 21.59 20.41 -3.32
N PRO A 106 22.27 21.57 -3.16
CA PRO A 106 23.54 21.79 -3.85
C PRO A 106 24.54 20.68 -3.51
N VAL A 107 25.41 20.34 -4.46
CA VAL A 107 26.42 19.28 -4.29
C VAL A 107 27.24 19.55 -3.02
N ARG A 108 27.30 18.56 -2.14
CA ARG A 108 28.10 18.61 -0.90
C ARG A 108 29.16 17.53 -0.95
N ILE A 109 30.24 17.72 -0.19
CA ILE A 109 31.25 16.69 0.01
C ILE A 109 30.85 15.89 1.25
N ILE A 110 30.56 14.61 1.07
CA ILE A 110 30.29 13.65 2.14
C ILE A 110 31.38 12.59 2.08
N ASP A 111 32.10 12.38 3.17
CA ASP A 111 33.24 11.44 3.26
C ASP A 111 34.30 11.62 2.16
N GLY A 112 34.59 12.89 1.82
CA GLY A 112 35.58 13.23 0.79
C GLY A 112 35.14 12.97 -0.64
N LYS A 113 33.88 12.54 -0.88
CA LYS A 113 33.30 12.35 -2.22
C LYS A 113 32.17 13.35 -2.46
N PRO A 114 32.02 13.87 -3.69
CA PRO A 114 30.87 14.70 -4.03
C PRO A 114 29.60 13.85 -4.03
N ASP A 115 28.61 14.25 -3.23
CA ASP A 115 27.28 13.65 -3.21
C ASP A 115 26.50 14.13 -4.43
N MET A 116 26.37 13.24 -5.41
CA MET A 116 25.56 13.45 -6.61
C MET A 116 24.14 12.87 -6.47
N GLU A 117 23.85 12.11 -5.40
CA GLU A 117 22.58 11.39 -5.26
C GLU A 117 21.43 12.35 -4.96
N ASN A 118 21.67 13.29 -4.04
CA ASN A 118 20.68 14.24 -3.51
C ASN A 118 20.64 15.59 -4.23
N VAL A 119 21.30 15.70 -5.39
CA VAL A 119 21.38 16.97 -6.14
C VAL A 119 20.04 17.35 -6.78
N LYS A 120 19.22 16.36 -7.12
CA LYS A 120 17.92 16.55 -7.74
C LYS A 120 16.82 15.99 -6.86
N ASP A 121 15.67 16.65 -6.94
CA ASP A 121 14.42 16.18 -6.36
C ASP A 121 14.13 14.73 -6.77
N HIS A 122 13.89 13.89 -5.76
CA HIS A 122 13.50 12.50 -5.99
C HIS A 122 12.62 11.98 -4.87
N PHE A 123 11.83 10.96 -5.17
CA PHE A 123 11.10 10.21 -4.16
C PHE A 123 11.86 8.94 -3.82
N ARG A 124 11.90 8.60 -2.53
CA ARG A 124 12.52 7.39 -2.02
C ARG A 124 11.51 6.61 -1.19
N CYS A 125 11.34 5.33 -1.50
CA CYS A 125 10.55 4.43 -0.68
C CYS A 125 11.42 3.79 0.41
N PRO A 126 11.10 3.93 1.70
CA PRO A 126 11.83 3.24 2.78
C PRO A 126 11.58 1.73 2.77
N HIS A 127 10.42 1.27 2.27
CA HIS A 127 10.03 -0.14 2.29
C HIS A 127 10.69 -0.98 1.19
N CYS A 128 10.66 -0.52 -0.07
CA CYS A 128 11.22 -1.27 -1.20
C CYS A 128 12.50 -0.65 -1.78
N HIS A 129 13.03 0.39 -1.13
CA HIS A 129 14.23 1.13 -1.51
C HIS A 129 14.23 1.69 -2.95
N SER A 130 13.06 1.80 -3.57
CA SER A 130 12.92 2.37 -4.91
C SER A 130 13.17 3.87 -4.90
N VAL A 131 13.94 4.36 -5.87
CA VAL A 131 14.21 5.79 -6.07
C VAL A 131 13.57 6.22 -7.38
N PHE A 132 12.69 7.22 -7.32
CA PHE A 132 12.04 7.84 -8.47
C PHE A 132 12.62 9.23 -8.68
N ARG A 133 13.41 9.39 -9.75
CA ARG A 133 14.03 10.67 -10.11
C ARG A 133 13.17 11.41 -11.12
N ARG A 134 13.15 12.73 -11.03
CA ARG A 134 12.48 13.57 -12.02
C ARG A 134 13.19 13.48 -13.38
N ILE A 135 12.44 13.24 -14.46
CA ILE A 135 12.93 13.34 -15.82
C ILE A 135 13.16 14.82 -16.13
N ALA A 136 14.36 15.17 -16.60
CA ALA A 136 14.79 16.54 -16.82
C ALA A 136 13.72 17.35 -17.57
N SER A 137 13.46 18.58 -17.11
CA SER A 137 12.47 19.53 -17.67
C SER A 137 11.01 19.06 -17.71
N THR A 138 10.64 18.02 -16.96
CA THR A 138 9.25 17.54 -16.87
C THR A 138 8.80 17.34 -15.41
N ASP A 139 7.49 17.26 -15.18
CA ASP A 139 6.91 16.86 -13.89
C ASP A 139 6.78 15.32 -13.74
N TYR A 140 7.38 14.57 -14.65
CA TYR A 140 7.33 13.11 -14.63
C TYR A 140 8.51 12.56 -13.84
N PHE A 141 8.23 11.50 -13.10
CA PHE A 141 9.21 10.76 -12.34
C PHE A 141 9.36 9.37 -12.95
N GLN A 142 10.60 8.94 -13.04
CA GLN A 142 10.98 7.62 -13.50
C GLN A 142 11.85 6.96 -12.45
N TRP A 143 11.63 5.67 -12.25
CA TRP A 143 12.50 4.90 -11.40
C TRP A 143 13.86 4.67 -12.04
N SER A 144 14.91 4.67 -11.23
CA SER A 144 16.26 4.27 -11.64
C SER A 144 16.81 3.22 -10.69
N GLU A 145 17.49 2.20 -11.24
CA GLU A 145 18.38 1.34 -10.44
C GLU A 145 19.54 2.16 -9.88
N LYS A 146 20.03 1.72 -8.71
CA LYS A 146 21.24 2.26 -8.10
C LYS A 146 22.46 1.56 -8.70
#